data_AF-C9SXR9-F1
#
_entry.id   AF-C9SXR9-F1
#
_cell.length_a   1.000
_cell.length_b   1.000
_cell.length_c   1.000
_cell.angle_alpha   90.00
_cell.angle_beta   90.00
_cell.angle_gamma   90.00
#
_symmetry.space_group_name_H-M   'P 1'
#
loop_
_entity.id
_entity.type
_entity.pdbx_description
1 polymer ?
#
loop_
_entity_poly.entity_id
_entity_poly.type
_entity_poly.pdbx_seq_one_letter_code
_entity_poly.pdbx_strand_id
1 'polypeptide(L)'
;MAQICDATSKPDTLLVLSAGFIAALYKVIGVDFAAHFVTAVVERFQREHDAAEKMAAEARTPTKETSNLITVLAEMYEFKVVSGKILFDYIKFLLQDLSELNAEILLRIVRLVGAQLRKDDPLALKDIVSLIRPAVAKIGEANLSVRTKFMIETISDLKNNKLKTGAQDLAVLHEHVTRMKKHLGTMDTSKLKATEPLRMGLDDIQAADKSGKWWLVGAKWAGQGGDSKKAEPTAASAGAAGSAEVASDDDVILDDGLDMPNYAELAREQGMNTDQTLTMPTCGY
;
A
#
# COMPACT_ATOMS: atom_id res chain seq x y z
N MET A 1 -6.58 8.80 15.51
CA MET A 1 -5.86 9.96 14.93
C MET A 1 -5.44 10.99 15.97
N ALA A 2 -6.35 11.60 16.74
CA ALA A 2 -5.97 12.65 17.71
C ALA A 2 -4.83 12.26 18.68
N GLN A 3 -4.85 11.05 19.25
CA GLN A 3 -3.79 10.57 20.13
C GLN A 3 -2.45 10.27 19.41
N ILE A 4 -2.50 9.96 18.11
CA ILE A 4 -1.33 9.63 17.28
C ILE A 4 -0.67 10.94 16.81
N CYS A 5 -1.47 11.92 16.42
CA CYS A 5 -1.04 13.23 15.91
C CYS A 5 -0.88 14.25 17.03
N ASP A 6 -0.13 13.86 18.06
CA ASP A 6 0.19 14.70 19.21
C ASP A 6 1.65 15.18 19.10
N ALA A 7 1.89 16.44 19.48
CA ALA A 7 3.20 17.08 19.40
C ALA A 7 4.26 16.41 20.28
N THR A 8 3.85 15.67 21.30
CA THR A 8 4.73 14.95 22.22
C THR A 8 4.98 13.52 21.75
N SER A 9 6.16 13.00 22.07
CA SER A 9 6.48 11.59 21.82
C SER A 9 5.55 10.72 22.65
N LYS A 10 4.84 9.78 22.01
CA LYS A 10 4.05 8.79 22.72
C LYS A 10 4.87 7.53 23.02
N PRO A 11 4.54 6.79 24.10
CA PRO A 11 5.14 5.49 24.34
C PRO A 11 4.87 4.53 23.18
N ASP A 12 5.90 3.83 22.72
CA ASP A 12 5.79 2.88 21.60
C ASP A 12 4.70 1.81 21.86
N THR A 13 4.52 1.39 23.12
CA THR A 13 3.47 0.44 23.52
C THR A 13 2.05 0.97 23.28
N LEU A 14 1.81 2.28 23.39
CA LEU A 14 0.53 2.91 23.07
C LEU A 14 0.29 2.95 21.56
N LEU A 15 1.35 3.17 20.78
CA LEU A 15 1.30 3.19 19.32
C LEU A 15 1.06 1.78 18.76
N VAL A 16 1.68 0.75 19.35
CA VAL A 16 1.38 -0.68 19.10
C VAL A 16 -0.08 -0.98 19.40
N LEU A 17 -0.61 -0.54 20.53
CA LEU A 17 -2.02 -0.74 20.87
C LEU A 17 -2.95 -0.08 19.83
N SER A 18 -2.63 1.15 19.42
CA SER A 18 -3.39 1.88 18.41
C SER A 18 -3.38 1.15 17.07
N ALA A 19 -2.21 0.69 16.61
CA ALA A 19 -2.06 -0.09 15.38
C ALA A 19 -2.78 -1.45 15.46
N GLY A 20 -2.76 -2.11 16.62
CA GLY A 20 -3.51 -3.34 16.87
C GLY A 20 -5.01 -3.13 16.76
N PHE A 21 -5.54 -2.04 17.32
CA PHE A 21 -6.94 -1.66 17.18
C PHE A 21 -7.30 -1.37 15.71
N ILE A 22 -6.45 -0.65 14.99
CA ILE A 22 -6.61 -0.40 13.54
C ILE A 22 -6.64 -1.72 12.77
N ALA A 23 -5.78 -2.68 13.11
CA ALA A 23 -5.75 -4.00 12.49
C ALA A 23 -7.03 -4.81 12.77
N ALA A 24 -7.58 -4.74 13.99
CA ALA A 24 -8.85 -5.36 14.32
C ALA A 24 -10.01 -4.74 13.50
N LEU A 25 -10.05 -3.40 13.39
CA LEU A 25 -11.03 -2.70 12.56
C LEU A 25 -10.88 -3.05 11.07
N TYR A 26 -9.64 -3.20 10.58
CA TYR A 26 -9.38 -3.63 9.21
C TYR A 26 -9.99 -5.01 8.93
N LYS A 27 -9.76 -5.99 9.82
CA LYS A 27 -10.33 -7.34 9.69
C LYS A 27 -11.87 -7.35 9.67
N VAL A 28 -12.51 -6.49 10.46
CA VAL A 28 -13.98 -6.44 10.62
C VAL A 28 -14.66 -5.60 9.53
N ILE A 29 -14.15 -4.41 9.24
CA ILE A 29 -14.78 -3.44 8.31
C ILE A 29 -14.33 -3.71 6.88
N GLY A 30 -13.07 -4.07 6.67
CA GLY A 30 -12.48 -4.36 5.37
C GLY A 30 -11.60 -3.23 4.82
N VAL A 31 -11.30 -3.35 3.53
CA VAL A 31 -10.35 -2.51 2.78
C VAL A 31 -10.67 -1.03 2.82
N ASP A 32 -11.95 -0.65 2.72
CA ASP A 32 -12.35 0.76 2.73
C ASP A 32 -11.85 1.51 3.97
N PHE A 33 -12.02 0.92 5.17
CA PHE A 33 -11.57 1.56 6.40
C PHE A 33 -10.06 1.79 6.39
N ALA A 34 -9.29 0.74 6.12
CA ALA A 34 -7.83 0.83 6.18
C ALA A 34 -7.28 1.75 5.07
N ALA A 35 -7.89 1.77 3.89
CA ALA A 35 -7.49 2.68 2.82
C ALA A 35 -7.71 4.15 3.19
N HIS A 36 -8.87 4.51 3.76
CA HIS A 36 -9.11 5.87 4.25
C HIS A 36 -8.17 6.23 5.40
N PHE A 37 -7.94 5.30 6.33
CA PHE A 37 -7.05 5.53 7.46
C PHE A 37 -5.60 5.75 7.01
N VAL A 38 -5.07 4.90 6.14
CA VAL A 38 -3.70 5.06 5.61
C VAL A 38 -3.57 6.37 4.84
N THR A 39 -4.56 6.72 4.01
CA THR A 39 -4.57 8.00 3.30
C THR A 39 -4.46 9.18 4.28
N ALA A 40 -5.28 9.18 5.34
CA ALA A 40 -5.21 10.21 6.38
C ALA A 40 -3.87 10.24 7.12
N VAL A 41 -3.23 9.08 7.36
CA VAL A 41 -1.88 8.99 7.95
C VAL A 41 -0.83 9.61 7.02
N VAL A 42 -0.87 9.30 5.72
CA VAL A 42 0.08 9.84 4.74
C VAL A 42 -0.08 11.34 4.58
N GLU A 43 -1.31 11.83 4.39
CA GLU A 43 -1.59 13.26 4.29
C GLU A 43 -1.16 14.03 5.54
N ARG A 44 -1.42 13.44 6.72
CA ARG A 44 -1.01 14.06 7.97
C ARG A 44 0.50 14.04 8.14
N PHE A 45 1.15 12.92 7.81
CA PHE A 45 2.60 12.83 7.86
C PHE A 45 3.24 13.91 6.99
N GLN A 46 2.79 14.07 5.75
CA GLN A 46 3.32 15.10 4.84
C GLN A 46 3.21 16.50 5.45
N ARG A 47 2.02 16.85 5.96
CA ARG A 47 1.77 18.16 6.58
C ARG A 47 2.68 18.42 7.79
N GLU A 48 2.80 17.45 8.67
CA GLU A 48 3.61 17.59 9.90
C GLU A 48 5.11 17.53 9.60
N HIS A 49 5.52 16.80 8.55
CA HIS A 49 6.89 16.77 8.06
C HIS A 49 7.30 18.14 7.50
N ASP A 50 6.48 18.74 6.64
CA ASP A 50 6.73 20.08 6.11
C ASP A 50 6.76 21.15 7.23
N ALA A 51 5.92 21.00 8.25
CA ALA A 51 5.91 21.89 9.42
C ALA A 51 7.18 21.71 10.27
N ALA A 52 7.58 20.46 10.51
CA ALA A 52 8.77 20.11 11.28
C ALA A 52 10.07 20.57 10.60
N GLU A 53 10.17 20.45 9.28
CA GLU A 53 11.31 20.97 8.49
C GLU A 53 11.40 22.50 8.59
N LYS A 54 10.27 23.23 8.53
CA LYS A 54 10.24 24.69 8.75
C LYS A 54 10.70 25.07 10.16
N MET A 55 10.24 24.35 11.18
CA MET A 55 10.69 24.58 12.55
C MET A 55 12.19 24.31 12.71
N ALA A 56 12.71 23.25 12.10
CA ALA A 56 14.13 22.92 12.10
C ALA A 56 14.97 24.02 11.43
N ALA A 57 14.50 24.58 10.30
CA ALA A 57 15.13 25.70 9.62
C ALA A 57 15.15 26.98 10.49
N GLU A 58 14.14 27.17 11.35
CA GLU A 58 14.08 28.25 12.34
C GLU A 58 14.86 27.93 13.64
N ALA A 59 15.66 26.86 13.68
CA ALA A 59 16.39 26.36 14.84
C ALA A 59 15.48 26.07 16.06
N ARG A 60 14.21 25.76 15.83
CA ARG A 60 13.25 25.30 16.84
C ARG A 60 13.23 23.79 16.89
N THR A 61 12.97 23.23 18.07
CA THR A 61 12.80 21.78 18.23
C THR A 61 11.54 21.33 17.50
N PRO A 62 11.65 20.43 16.49
CA PRO A 62 10.49 19.91 15.80
C PRO A 62 9.62 19.06 16.72
N THR A 63 8.32 19.07 16.45
CA THR A 63 7.34 18.26 17.16
C THR A 63 7.43 16.78 16.75
N LYS A 64 6.76 15.87 17.48
CA LYS A 64 6.95 14.42 17.36
C LYS A 64 5.84 13.68 16.61
N GLU A 65 4.93 14.39 15.94
CA GLU A 65 3.83 13.80 15.16
C GLU A 65 4.35 12.88 14.06
N THR A 66 5.39 13.29 13.31
CA THR A 66 5.98 12.47 12.24
C THR A 66 6.52 11.15 12.77
N SER A 67 7.18 11.19 13.93
CA SER A 67 7.70 10.03 14.64
C SER A 67 6.58 9.10 15.13
N ASN A 68 5.50 9.66 15.69
CA ASN A 68 4.34 8.88 16.13
C ASN A 68 3.61 8.23 14.94
N LEU A 69 3.38 8.99 13.85
CA LEU A 69 2.70 8.53 12.64
C LEU A 69 3.47 7.39 11.94
N ILE A 70 4.80 7.55 11.77
CA ILE A 70 5.60 6.51 11.12
C ILE A 70 5.66 5.23 11.98
N THR A 71 5.61 5.35 13.30
CA THR A 71 5.54 4.20 14.20
C THR A 71 4.26 3.42 13.98
N VAL A 72 3.11 4.10 13.97
CA VAL A 72 1.82 3.45 13.73
C VAL A 72 1.83 2.77 12.36
N LEU A 73 2.39 3.41 11.33
CA LEU A 73 2.48 2.79 10.01
C LEU A 73 3.39 1.55 10.00
N ALA A 74 4.52 1.58 10.72
CA ALA A 74 5.39 0.42 10.87
C ALA A 74 4.69 -0.73 11.62
N GLU A 75 3.96 -0.43 12.69
CA GLU A 75 3.19 -1.44 13.44
C GLU A 75 2.00 -1.98 12.62
N MET A 76 1.39 -1.16 11.75
CA MET A 76 0.38 -1.61 10.80
C MET A 76 0.94 -2.63 9.79
N TYR A 77 2.20 -2.47 9.38
CA TYR A 77 2.89 -3.49 8.58
C TYR A 77 3.12 -4.78 9.39
N GLU A 78 3.54 -4.65 10.65
CA GLU A 78 3.77 -5.78 11.54
C GLU A 78 2.48 -6.60 11.81
N PHE A 79 1.34 -5.92 11.85
CA PHE A 79 0.00 -6.51 11.95
C PHE A 79 -0.67 -6.82 10.60
N LYS A 80 0.08 -6.77 9.49
CA LYS A 80 -0.37 -7.18 8.15
C LYS A 80 -1.57 -6.39 7.61
N VAL A 81 -1.71 -5.12 8.03
CA VAL A 81 -2.68 -4.18 7.45
C VAL A 81 -2.16 -3.60 6.14
N VAL A 82 -0.86 -3.25 6.10
CA VAL A 82 -0.18 -2.73 4.90
C VAL A 82 1.00 -3.61 4.53
N SER A 83 1.36 -3.62 3.24
CA SER A 83 2.58 -4.27 2.76
C SER A 83 3.83 -3.43 3.03
N GLY A 84 5.01 -4.02 2.89
CA GLY A 84 6.29 -3.30 3.04
C GLY A 84 6.54 -2.22 1.98
N LYS A 85 5.79 -2.21 0.86
CA LYS A 85 5.95 -1.25 -0.25
C LYS A 85 5.91 0.20 0.25
N ILE A 86 4.90 0.56 1.05
CA ILE A 86 4.75 1.93 1.57
C ILE A 86 5.92 2.33 2.48
N LEU A 87 6.46 1.41 3.28
CA LEU A 87 7.60 1.68 4.14
C LEU A 87 8.88 1.86 3.32
N PHE A 88 9.08 1.06 2.27
CA PHE A 88 10.19 1.27 1.34
C PHE A 88 10.09 2.61 0.62
N ASP A 89 8.89 3.04 0.23
CA ASP A 89 8.68 4.35 -0.38
C ASP A 89 8.99 5.49 0.61
N TYR A 90 8.59 5.38 1.88
CA TYR A 90 9.00 6.31 2.94
C TYR A 90 10.51 6.34 3.14
N ILE A 91 11.18 5.18 3.15
CA ILE A 91 12.64 5.13 3.26
C ILE A 91 13.30 5.87 2.09
N LYS A 92 12.82 5.66 0.86
CA LYS A 92 13.31 6.39 -0.32
C LYS A 92 13.08 7.89 -0.20
N PHE A 93 11.88 8.31 0.20
CA PHE A 93 11.53 9.71 0.44
C PHE A 93 12.48 10.37 1.44
N LEU A 94 12.70 9.75 2.61
CA LEU A 94 13.58 10.27 3.66
C LEU A 94 15.06 10.31 3.24
N LEU A 95 15.49 9.45 2.30
CA LEU A 95 16.85 9.44 1.77
C LEU A 95 17.10 10.51 0.69
N GLN A 96 16.06 11.13 0.13
CA GLN A 96 16.23 12.22 -0.87
C GLN A 96 16.86 13.47 -0.26
N ASP A 97 16.63 13.69 1.04
CA ASP A 97 17.21 14.78 1.82
C ASP A 97 17.61 14.29 3.23
N LEU A 98 18.90 14.19 3.54
CA LEU A 98 19.35 13.67 4.84
C LEU A 98 19.41 14.78 5.90
N SER A 99 18.24 15.27 6.30
CA SER A 99 18.08 16.17 7.45
C SER A 99 18.19 15.39 8.78
N GLU A 100 18.41 16.12 9.88
CA GLU A 100 18.42 15.52 11.23
C GLU A 100 17.07 14.86 11.56
N LEU A 101 15.98 15.46 11.08
CA LEU A 101 14.62 14.94 11.20
C LEU A 101 14.46 13.64 10.42
N ASN A 102 14.89 13.63 9.15
CA ASN A 102 14.77 12.44 8.30
C ASN A 102 15.60 11.28 8.81
N ALA A 103 16.80 11.55 9.34
CA ALA A 103 17.63 10.54 9.97
C ALA A 103 16.96 9.94 11.23
N GLU A 104 16.28 10.75 12.05
CA GLU A 104 15.52 10.27 13.21
C GLU A 104 14.38 9.33 12.77
N ILE A 105 13.58 9.75 11.80
CA ILE A 105 12.43 8.98 11.29
C ILE A 105 12.92 7.67 10.66
N LEU A 106 14.00 7.71 9.87
CA LEU A 106 14.53 6.52 9.21
C LEU A 106 15.11 5.51 10.20
N LEU A 107 15.86 5.96 11.20
CA LEU A 107 16.33 5.12 12.31
C LEU A 107 15.16 4.42 13.01
N ARG A 108 14.05 5.13 13.18
CA ARG A 108 12.85 4.58 13.82
C ARG A 108 12.22 3.45 13.00
N ILE A 109 12.07 3.61 11.68
CA ILE A 109 11.59 2.54 10.78
C ILE A 109 12.51 1.31 10.89
N VAL A 110 13.82 1.52 10.75
CA VAL A 110 14.81 0.43 10.78
C VAL A 110 14.78 -0.33 12.10
N ARG A 111 14.66 0.39 13.22
CA ARG A 111 14.61 -0.20 14.57
C ARG A 111 13.36 -1.07 14.78
N LEU A 112 12.20 -0.61 14.30
CA LEU A 112 10.93 -1.29 14.53
C LEU A 112 10.75 -2.51 13.61
N VAL A 113 10.96 -2.32 12.31
CA VAL A 113 10.55 -3.30 11.28
C VAL A 113 11.63 -3.61 10.25
N GLY A 114 12.85 -3.07 10.40
CA GLY A 114 13.93 -3.23 9.43
C GLY A 114 14.28 -4.70 9.15
N ALA A 115 14.41 -5.52 10.20
CA ALA A 115 14.73 -6.94 10.05
C ALA A 115 13.64 -7.70 9.28
N GLN A 116 12.37 -7.36 9.51
CA GLN A 116 11.24 -7.96 8.82
C GLN A 116 11.17 -7.48 7.36
N LEU A 117 11.41 -6.20 7.08
CA LEU A 117 11.51 -5.67 5.71
C LEU A 117 12.61 -6.36 4.90
N ARG A 118 13.79 -6.58 5.50
CA ARG A 118 14.88 -7.34 4.87
C ARG A 118 14.45 -8.77 4.51
N LYS A 119 13.78 -9.44 5.44
CA LYS A 119 13.34 -10.83 5.27
C LYS A 119 12.31 -10.94 4.15
N ASP A 120 11.40 -9.97 4.08
CA ASP A 120 10.29 -9.98 3.12
C ASP A 120 10.74 -9.54 1.71
N ASP A 121 11.67 -8.58 1.60
CA ASP A 121 12.26 -8.17 0.32
C ASP A 121 13.73 -7.71 0.45
N PRO A 122 14.71 -8.62 0.30
CA PRO A 122 16.12 -8.28 0.36
C PRO A 122 16.61 -7.46 -0.85
N LEU A 123 15.91 -7.50 -1.99
CA LEU A 123 16.28 -6.75 -3.20
C LEU A 123 15.92 -5.28 -3.06
N ALA A 124 14.69 -4.97 -2.63
CA ALA A 124 14.28 -3.59 -2.33
C ALA A 124 15.19 -2.92 -1.30
N LEU A 125 15.64 -3.68 -0.28
CA LEU A 125 16.61 -3.17 0.68
C LEU A 125 17.98 -2.89 0.05
N LYS A 126 18.45 -3.73 -0.88
CA LYS A 126 19.70 -3.49 -1.60
C LYS A 126 19.62 -2.22 -2.43
N ASP A 127 18.50 -1.98 -3.10
CA ASP A 127 18.25 -0.77 -3.89
C ASP A 127 18.25 0.47 -2.98
N ILE A 128 17.60 0.42 -1.82
CA ILE A 128 17.64 1.49 -0.82
C ILE A 128 19.06 1.80 -0.36
N VAL A 129 19.86 0.78 -0.04
CA VAL A 129 21.25 0.99 0.40
C VAL A 129 22.09 1.63 -0.71
N SER A 130 21.76 1.38 -1.97
CA SER A 130 22.44 2.04 -3.11
C SER A 130 22.15 3.54 -3.17
N LEU A 131 21.01 4.02 -2.66
CA LEU A 131 20.65 5.43 -2.60
C LEU A 131 21.41 6.23 -1.54
N ILE A 132 21.94 5.55 -0.51
CA ILE A 132 22.67 6.19 0.59
C ILE A 132 23.93 6.90 0.09
N ARG A 133 24.72 6.25 -0.79
CA ARG A 133 25.98 6.82 -1.29
C ARG A 133 25.75 8.14 -2.06
N PRO A 134 24.83 8.21 -3.04
CA PRO A 134 24.46 9.48 -3.67
C PRO A 134 23.98 10.55 -2.68
N ALA A 135 23.15 10.18 -1.70
CA ALA A 135 22.62 11.11 -0.71
C ALA A 135 23.73 11.71 0.18
N VAL A 136 24.69 10.88 0.60
CA VAL A 136 25.89 11.31 1.33
C VAL A 136 26.78 12.21 0.48
N ALA A 137 26.99 11.87 -0.79
CA ALA A 137 27.81 12.67 -1.70
C ALA A 137 27.24 14.08 -1.93
N LYS A 138 25.90 14.23 -1.95
CA LYS A 138 25.21 15.52 -2.09
C LYS A 138 25.50 16.49 -0.93
N ILE A 139 25.62 15.97 0.29
CA ILE A 139 25.84 16.76 1.52
C ILE A 139 27.33 16.92 1.83
N GLY A 140 28.12 15.91 1.47
CA GLY A 140 29.54 15.78 1.82
C GLY A 140 29.72 15.07 3.17
N GLU A 141 30.60 14.08 3.21
CA GLU A 141 30.83 13.23 4.39
C GLU A 141 31.21 14.02 5.66
N ALA A 142 31.91 15.14 5.49
CA ALA A 142 32.33 16.03 6.58
C ALA A 142 31.15 16.76 7.25
N ASN A 143 30.06 17.00 6.52
CA ASN A 143 28.89 17.76 6.98
C ASN A 143 27.81 16.87 7.61
N LEU A 144 28.01 15.55 7.65
CA LEU A 144 27.05 14.63 8.24
C LEU A 144 27.02 14.75 9.76
N SER A 145 25.82 14.88 10.32
CA SER A 145 25.59 14.83 11.76
C SER A 145 25.93 13.45 12.35
N VAL A 146 26.16 13.39 13.66
CA VAL A 146 26.40 12.12 14.37
C VAL A 146 25.22 11.15 14.18
N ARG A 147 23.98 11.67 14.22
CA ARG A 147 22.77 10.89 14.01
C ARG A 147 22.69 10.31 12.61
N THR A 148 23.04 11.10 11.58
CA THR A 148 23.03 10.64 10.19
C THR A 148 24.09 9.57 9.95
N LYS A 149 25.28 9.71 10.54
CA LYS A 149 26.33 8.67 10.48
C LYS A 149 25.85 7.37 11.12
N PHE A 150 25.26 7.46 12.32
CA PHE A 150 24.70 6.30 13.01
C PHE A 150 23.56 5.64 12.22
N MET A 151 22.71 6.42 11.56
CA MET A 151 21.67 5.92 10.66
C MET A 151 22.26 5.12 9.49
N ILE A 152 23.29 5.65 8.83
CA ILE A 152 23.96 4.97 7.71
C ILE A 152 24.56 3.64 8.17
N GLU A 153 25.25 3.64 9.31
CA GLU A 153 25.81 2.43 9.93
C GLU A 153 24.71 1.41 10.23
N THR A 154 23.61 1.84 10.84
CA THR A 154 22.48 0.97 11.20
C THR A 154 21.84 0.33 9.96
N ILE A 155 21.67 1.08 8.85
CA ILE A 155 21.12 0.53 7.60
C ILE A 155 22.13 -0.43 6.95
N SER A 156 23.43 -0.14 7.02
CA SER A 156 24.47 -1.06 6.55
C SER A 156 24.47 -2.36 7.34
N ASP A 157 24.32 -2.29 8.67
CA ASP A 157 24.17 -3.46 9.53
C ASP A 157 22.90 -4.24 9.23
N LEU A 158 21.78 -3.55 8.96
CA LEU A 158 20.56 -4.19 8.47
C LEU A 158 20.81 -4.96 7.15
N LYS A 159 21.52 -4.37 6.20
CA LYS A 159 21.93 -5.04 4.94
C LYS A 159 22.85 -6.24 5.18
N ASN A 160 23.59 -6.27 6.27
CA ASN A 160 24.49 -7.38 6.60
C ASN A 160 23.89 -8.37 7.61
N ASN A 161 22.60 -8.22 7.95
CA ASN A 161 21.91 -9.03 8.97
C ASN A 161 22.56 -8.98 10.35
N LYS A 162 23.09 -7.81 10.74
CA LYS A 162 23.81 -7.59 11.99
C LYS A 162 23.03 -6.82 13.06
N LEU A 163 21.75 -6.50 12.82
CA LEU A 163 20.94 -5.81 13.82
C LEU A 163 20.83 -6.65 15.09
N LYS A 164 21.36 -6.13 16.19
CA LYS A 164 21.27 -6.78 17.51
C LYS A 164 19.95 -6.40 18.18
N THR A 165 19.11 -7.39 18.46
CA THR A 165 17.82 -7.27 19.16
C THR A 165 17.94 -7.00 20.67
N GLY A 166 19.03 -6.37 21.12
CA GLY A 166 19.49 -6.43 22.52
C GLY A 166 19.01 -5.34 23.47
N ALA A 167 18.16 -4.40 23.05
CA ALA A 167 17.66 -3.35 23.94
C ALA A 167 16.43 -3.82 24.73
N GLN A 168 16.43 -3.63 26.06
CA GLN A 168 15.30 -4.03 26.93
C GLN A 168 13.96 -3.42 26.49
N ASP A 169 13.96 -2.16 26.06
CA ASP A 169 12.76 -1.48 25.55
C ASP A 169 12.18 -2.17 24.31
N LEU A 170 13.03 -2.72 23.45
CA LEU A 170 12.60 -3.48 22.27
C LEU A 170 12.02 -4.84 22.66
N ALA A 171 12.51 -5.46 23.74
CA ALA A 171 11.96 -6.71 24.23
C ALA A 171 10.52 -6.53 24.76
N VAL A 172 10.28 -5.47 25.53
CA VAL A 172 8.93 -5.10 25.99
C VAL A 172 8.02 -4.82 24.79
N LEU A 173 8.50 -4.02 23.83
CA LEU A 173 7.73 -3.72 22.62
C LEU A 173 7.35 -5.00 21.85
N HIS A 174 8.32 -5.89 21.63
CA HIS A 174 8.10 -7.15 20.93
C HIS A 174 7.11 -8.06 21.67
N GLU A 175 7.13 -8.06 23.00
CA GLU A 175 6.12 -8.77 23.79
C GLU A 175 4.72 -8.20 23.55
N HIS A 176 4.56 -6.86 23.56
CA HIS A 176 3.29 -6.21 23.26
C HIS A 176 2.79 -6.53 21.84
N VAL A 177 3.67 -6.49 20.84
CA VAL A 177 3.37 -6.89 19.45
C VAL A 177 2.94 -8.35 19.39
N THR A 178 3.67 -9.25 20.05
CA THR A 178 3.36 -10.69 20.07
C THR A 178 2.01 -10.97 20.71
N ARG A 179 1.74 -10.34 21.86
CA ARG A 179 0.43 -10.43 22.54
C ARG A 179 -0.68 -9.91 21.63
N MET A 180 -0.47 -8.77 20.96
CA MET A 180 -1.47 -8.20 20.06
C MET A 180 -1.75 -9.12 18.86
N LYS A 181 -0.71 -9.67 18.21
CA LYS A 181 -0.85 -10.67 17.14
C LYS A 181 -1.67 -11.88 17.57
N LYS A 182 -1.45 -12.38 18.80
CA LYS A 182 -2.24 -13.49 19.36
C LYS A 182 -3.73 -13.15 19.46
N HIS A 183 -4.07 -11.97 19.97
CA HIS A 183 -5.46 -11.52 20.05
C HIS A 183 -6.07 -11.38 18.65
N LEU A 184 -5.36 -10.73 17.72
CA LEU A 184 -5.80 -10.59 16.33
C LEU A 184 -5.98 -11.95 15.65
N GLY A 185 -5.18 -12.96 15.99
CA GLY A 185 -5.30 -14.33 15.46
C GLY A 185 -6.56 -15.06 15.93
N THR A 186 -7.04 -14.79 17.15
CA THR A 186 -8.31 -15.38 17.62
C THR A 186 -9.54 -14.90 16.84
N MET A 187 -9.43 -13.77 16.14
CA MET A 187 -10.49 -13.21 15.31
C MET A 187 -10.60 -13.89 13.94
N ASP A 188 -9.61 -14.70 13.53
CA ASP A 188 -9.54 -15.35 12.20
C ASP A 188 -10.56 -16.48 12.01
N THR A 189 -11.39 -16.74 13.02
CA THR A 189 -12.49 -17.72 13.00
C THR A 189 -13.81 -17.17 12.45
N SER A 190 -13.88 -15.85 12.21
CA SER A 190 -15.07 -15.17 11.68
C SER A 190 -14.96 -14.95 10.16
N LYS A 191 -16.09 -14.73 9.46
CA LYS A 191 -16.09 -14.28 8.06
C LYS A 191 -15.47 -12.87 7.97
N LEU A 192 -14.14 -12.79 7.91
CA LEU A 192 -13.40 -11.54 7.86
C LEU A 192 -13.53 -10.90 6.48
N LYS A 193 -13.65 -9.58 6.45
CA LYS A 193 -13.74 -8.80 5.20
C LYS A 193 -12.38 -8.48 4.60
N ALA A 194 -11.30 -8.64 5.37
CA ALA A 194 -9.93 -8.43 4.92
C ALA A 194 -9.01 -9.53 5.43
N THR A 195 -8.28 -10.14 4.51
CA THR A 195 -7.34 -11.24 4.78
C THR A 195 -5.92 -10.92 4.32
N GLU A 196 -5.75 -10.01 3.38
CA GLU A 196 -4.46 -9.68 2.76
C GLU A 196 -4.00 -8.26 3.11
N PRO A 197 -2.69 -8.00 3.24
CA PRO A 197 -2.17 -6.64 3.43
C PRO A 197 -2.43 -5.76 2.20
N LEU A 198 -2.67 -4.47 2.42
CA LEU A 198 -2.84 -3.50 1.34
C LEU A 198 -1.49 -3.25 0.63
N ARG A 199 -1.46 -3.49 -0.68
CA ARG A 199 -0.25 -3.43 -1.52
C ARG A 199 -0.10 -2.10 -2.26
N MET A 200 -0.26 -0.98 -1.55
CA MET A 200 -0.05 0.37 -2.11
C MET A 200 1.28 0.97 -1.68
N GLY A 201 1.76 1.91 -2.48
CA GLY A 201 2.86 2.81 -2.15
C GLY A 201 2.41 4.25 -1.94
N LEU A 202 3.38 5.13 -1.77
CA LEU A 202 3.11 6.56 -1.58
C LEU A 202 2.49 7.20 -2.83
N ASP A 203 3.00 6.86 -4.02
CA ASP A 203 2.51 7.41 -5.29
C ASP A 203 1.04 7.06 -5.53
N ASP A 204 0.62 5.85 -5.16
CA ASP A 204 -0.76 5.37 -5.30
C ASP A 204 -1.74 6.22 -4.46
N ILE A 205 -1.29 6.68 -3.29
CA ILE A 205 -2.07 7.50 -2.36
C ILE A 205 -2.10 8.96 -2.83
N GLN A 206 -0.98 9.50 -3.30
CA GLN A 206 -0.90 10.87 -3.81
C GLN A 206 -1.65 11.05 -5.14
N ALA A 207 -1.74 10.00 -5.95
CA ALA A 207 -2.49 10.02 -7.21
C ALA A 207 -3.99 9.80 -7.04
N ALA A 208 -4.48 9.52 -5.82
CA ALA A 208 -5.88 9.15 -5.57
C ALA A 208 -6.87 10.24 -6.01
N ASP A 209 -6.54 11.51 -5.81
CA ASP A 209 -7.40 12.63 -6.19
C ASP A 209 -7.58 12.75 -7.71
N LYS A 210 -6.58 12.31 -8.48
CA LYS A 210 -6.57 12.43 -9.95
C LYS A 210 -7.05 11.16 -10.64
N SER A 211 -6.77 9.99 -10.06
CA SER A 211 -6.99 8.68 -10.69
C SER A 211 -8.16 7.90 -10.08
N GLY A 212 -8.90 8.52 -9.15
CA GLY A 212 -9.94 7.89 -8.37
C GLY A 212 -9.37 7.14 -7.17
N LYS A 213 -10.25 6.68 -6.28
CA LYS A 213 -9.87 5.95 -5.06
C LYS A 213 -9.05 4.70 -5.44
N TRP A 214 -7.78 4.67 -5.06
CA TRP A 214 -6.81 3.62 -5.44
C TRP A 214 -7.19 2.21 -4.97
N TRP A 215 -8.09 2.11 -4.00
CA TRP A 215 -8.59 0.84 -3.44
C TRP A 215 -9.93 0.38 -4.03
N LEU A 216 -10.58 1.18 -4.89
CA LEU A 216 -11.80 0.77 -5.59
C LEU A 216 -11.44 0.14 -6.94
N VAL A 217 -11.80 -1.13 -7.12
CA VAL A 217 -11.64 -1.83 -8.39
C VAL A 217 -12.51 -1.13 -9.47
N GLY A 218 -11.90 -0.70 -10.57
CA GLY A 218 -12.59 -0.03 -11.68
C GLY A 218 -12.61 1.51 -11.65
N ALA A 219 -12.05 2.16 -10.63
CA ALA A 219 -11.99 3.63 -10.57
C ALA A 219 -11.03 4.28 -11.59
N LYS A 220 -10.13 3.49 -12.20
CA LYS A 220 -9.25 3.90 -13.30
C LYS A 220 -9.98 3.94 -14.65
N TRP A 221 -11.13 4.61 -14.76
CA TRP A 221 -11.70 4.97 -16.07
C TRP A 221 -12.67 6.16 -15.99
N ALA A 222 -12.36 7.20 -15.24
CA ALA A 222 -12.97 8.51 -15.46
C ALA A 222 -12.16 9.23 -16.54
N GLY A 223 -12.65 9.13 -17.78
CA GLY A 223 -11.92 9.39 -19.01
C GLY A 223 -11.32 10.79 -19.16
N GLN A 224 -10.03 10.81 -19.50
CA GLN A 224 -9.45 11.82 -20.38
C GLN A 224 -9.20 11.15 -21.73
N GLY A 225 -10.22 11.12 -22.58
CA GLY A 225 -10.10 10.98 -24.04
C GLY A 225 -10.91 12.14 -24.61
N GLY A 226 -10.31 13.17 -25.20
CA GLY A 226 -9.40 13.04 -26.33
C GLY A 226 -10.27 13.12 -27.58
N ASP A 227 -10.52 14.36 -28.02
CA ASP A 227 -11.17 14.69 -29.30
C ASP A 227 -10.77 13.71 -30.40
N SER A 228 -11.73 12.90 -30.84
CA SER A 228 -11.64 12.15 -32.08
C SER A 228 -12.81 12.55 -32.95
N LYS A 229 -12.57 13.54 -33.80
CA LYS A 229 -13.35 13.80 -35.01
C LYS A 229 -13.29 12.57 -35.93
N LYS A 230 -14.34 12.43 -36.75
CA LYS A 230 -14.64 11.45 -37.82
C LYS A 230 -15.26 10.13 -37.34
N ALA A 231 -16.33 9.61 -37.92
CA ALA A 231 -17.01 9.95 -39.18
C ALA A 231 -18.49 9.52 -39.12
N GLU A 232 -19.35 10.31 -39.75
CA GLU A 232 -20.73 9.95 -40.09
C GLU A 232 -20.75 8.76 -41.07
N PRO A 233 -21.78 7.90 -41.00
CA PRO A 233 -22.30 7.21 -42.17
C PRO A 233 -23.62 7.86 -42.64
N THR A 234 -23.66 8.09 -43.94
CA THR A 234 -24.73 8.68 -44.72
C THR A 234 -25.86 7.70 -45.02
N ALA A 235 -27.09 8.18 -44.78
CA ALA A 235 -28.38 8.02 -45.47
C ALA A 235 -28.81 6.74 -46.24
N ALA A 236 -30.14 6.51 -46.13
CA ALA A 236 -31.11 5.78 -46.98
C ALA A 236 -31.45 4.34 -46.52
N SER A 237 -32.71 3.90 -46.39
CA SER A 237 -34.03 4.43 -46.77
C SER A 237 -35.19 3.62 -46.14
N ALA A 238 -36.35 4.28 -45.93
CA ALA A 238 -37.77 3.82 -45.98
C ALA A 238 -38.21 2.68 -45.02
N GLY A 239 -39.13 2.87 -44.07
CA GLY A 239 -40.59 3.13 -44.16
C GLY A 239 -41.28 2.07 -43.27
N ALA A 240 -42.43 2.17 -42.60
CA ALA A 240 -43.55 3.10 -42.50
C ALA A 240 -44.29 2.84 -41.16
N ALA A 241 -45.26 3.69 -40.82
CA ALA A 241 -45.96 3.80 -39.54
C ALA A 241 -47.15 2.83 -39.31
N GLY A 242 -47.56 2.67 -38.03
CA GLY A 242 -48.90 2.24 -37.60
C GLY A 242 -48.90 1.55 -36.21
N SER A 243 -49.27 2.19 -35.10
CA SER A 243 -50.62 2.30 -34.48
C SER A 243 -50.99 1.17 -33.48
N ALA A 244 -50.81 1.49 -32.18
CA ALA A 244 -51.68 1.29 -30.99
C ALA A 244 -52.52 0.01 -30.69
N GLU A 245 -52.35 -0.44 -29.42
CA GLU A 245 -53.32 -1.05 -28.45
C GLU A 245 -53.81 -2.52 -28.67
N VAL A 246 -54.03 -3.45 -27.71
CA VAL A 246 -54.03 -3.54 -26.22
C VAL A 246 -54.10 -5.05 -25.81
N ALA A 247 -53.54 -5.36 -24.62
CA ALA A 247 -53.99 -6.31 -23.57
C ALA A 247 -53.84 -7.87 -23.64
N SER A 248 -53.35 -8.36 -22.48
CA SER A 248 -53.63 -9.58 -21.67
C SER A 248 -52.96 -10.94 -21.92
N ASP A 249 -52.11 -11.28 -20.92
CA ASP A 249 -51.87 -12.52 -20.16
C ASP A 249 -51.65 -13.92 -20.79
N ASP A 250 -50.62 -14.53 -20.20
CA ASP A 250 -50.23 -15.94 -20.05
C ASP A 250 -49.52 -16.73 -21.19
N ASP A 251 -48.24 -17.01 -20.86
CA ASP A 251 -47.41 -18.20 -21.12
C ASP A 251 -46.45 -18.30 -22.34
N VAL A 252 -45.17 -18.55 -21.98
CA VAL A 252 -44.05 -19.27 -22.63
C VAL A 252 -43.06 -18.61 -23.66
N ILE A 253 -41.75 -18.79 -23.37
CA ILE A 253 -40.54 -18.91 -24.25
C ILE A 253 -39.80 -17.63 -24.76
N LEU A 254 -38.54 -17.52 -24.29
CA LEU A 254 -37.26 -17.03 -24.88
C LEU A 254 -37.28 -16.00 -26.04
N ASP A 255 -36.59 -14.86 -25.86
CA ASP A 255 -35.51 -14.32 -26.74
C ASP A 255 -35.19 -12.85 -26.39
N ASP A 256 -33.97 -12.55 -25.92
CA ASP A 256 -33.37 -11.21 -26.02
C ASP A 256 -31.84 -11.31 -26.06
N GLY A 257 -31.31 -11.64 -27.24
CA GLY A 257 -30.57 -10.64 -28.01
C GLY A 257 -29.32 -9.97 -27.40
N LEU A 258 -28.48 -10.68 -26.64
CA LEU A 258 -27.09 -10.26 -26.44
C LEU A 258 -26.14 -11.18 -27.19
N ASP A 259 -25.70 -10.73 -28.37
CA ASP A 259 -24.61 -11.31 -29.15
C ASP A 259 -23.34 -11.39 -28.29
N MET A 260 -23.16 -12.53 -27.63
CA MET A 260 -21.95 -12.82 -26.88
C MET A 260 -20.91 -13.38 -27.87
N PRO A 261 -19.75 -12.73 -28.06
CA PRO A 261 -18.73 -13.24 -28.96
C PRO A 261 -18.30 -14.65 -28.55
N ASN A 262 -18.21 -15.55 -29.52
CA ASN A 262 -17.73 -16.91 -29.28
C ASN A 262 -16.24 -16.87 -28.92
N TYR A 263 -15.94 -16.76 -27.62
CA TYR A 263 -14.57 -16.66 -27.08
C TYR A 263 -13.68 -17.84 -27.50
N ALA A 264 -14.26 -18.99 -27.84
CA ALA A 264 -13.53 -20.15 -28.32
C ALA A 264 -12.93 -19.93 -29.72
N GLU A 265 -13.60 -19.19 -30.60
CA GLU A 265 -13.09 -18.86 -31.94
C GLU A 265 -12.01 -17.77 -31.87
N LEU A 266 -12.20 -16.75 -31.04
CA LEU A 266 -11.19 -15.71 -30.79
C LEU A 266 -9.89 -16.30 -30.22
N ALA A 267 -10.00 -17.29 -29.32
CA ALA A 267 -8.85 -17.97 -28.75
C ALA A 267 -8.08 -18.80 -29.80
N ARG A 268 -8.78 -19.36 -30.80
CA ARG A 268 -8.16 -20.08 -31.94
C ARG A 268 -7.44 -19.11 -32.87
N GLU A 269 -8.04 -17.97 -33.18
CA GLU A 269 -7.40 -16.94 -34.02
C GLU A 269 -6.13 -16.37 -33.40
N GLN A 270 -6.09 -16.26 -32.06
CA GLN A 270 -4.92 -15.79 -31.31
C GLN A 270 -3.89 -16.90 -30.99
N GLY A 271 -4.02 -18.09 -31.58
CA GLY A 271 -3.03 -19.16 -31.48
C GLY A 271 -2.88 -19.80 -30.10
N MET A 272 -3.86 -19.62 -29.20
CA MET A 272 -3.84 -20.18 -27.84
C MET A 272 -4.53 -21.55 -27.74
N ASN A 273 -4.07 -22.54 -28.51
CA ASN A 273 -4.56 -23.91 -28.40
C ASN A 273 -3.52 -24.80 -27.69
N THR A 274 -3.61 -24.92 -26.36
CA THR A 274 -2.85 -25.94 -25.62
C THR A 274 -3.65 -27.24 -25.58
N ASP A 275 -3.73 -27.94 -26.72
CA ASP A 275 -4.14 -29.34 -26.75
C ASP A 275 -2.93 -30.21 -26.39
N GLN A 276 -2.70 -30.41 -25.08
CA GLN A 276 -1.93 -31.56 -24.61
C GLN A 276 -2.91 -32.74 -24.51
N THR A 277 -2.99 -33.52 -25.58
CA THR A 277 -3.67 -34.82 -25.57
C THR A 277 -2.99 -35.74 -24.56
N LEU A 278 -3.62 -35.93 -23.39
CA LEU A 278 -3.33 -37.00 -22.45
C LEU A 278 -3.75 -38.33 -23.09
N THR A 279 -2.85 -38.94 -23.85
CA THR A 279 -2.99 -40.33 -24.28
C THR A 279 -2.61 -41.25 -23.12
N MET A 280 -3.62 -41.77 -22.44
CA MET A 280 -3.50 -42.91 -21.52
C MET A 280 -3.18 -44.18 -22.33
N PRO A 281 -2.12 -44.95 -22.03
CA PRO A 281 -1.95 -46.27 -22.63
C PRO A 281 -2.85 -47.28 -21.91
N THR A 282 -3.72 -47.91 -22.69
CA THR A 282 -4.49 -49.10 -22.31
C THR A 282 -3.57 -50.31 -22.06
N CYS A 283 -3.94 -51.08 -21.04
CA CYS A 283 -3.33 -52.34 -20.58
C CYS A 283 -3.29 -53.43 -21.68
N GLY A 284 -2.26 -54.29 -21.67
CA GLY A 284 -2.20 -55.50 -22.50
C GLY A 284 -1.15 -56.51 -22.01
N TYR A 285 -1.65 -57.59 -21.40
CA TYR A 285 -1.08 -58.92 -21.08
C TYR A 285 0.29 -59.05 -20.38
#